data_AF-A0A2E1X1Z4-F1
#
_entry.id   AF-A0A2E1X1Z4-F1
#
_cell.length_a   1.000
_cell.length_b   1.000
_cell.length_c   1.000
_cell.angle_alpha   90.00
_cell.angle_beta   90.00
_cell.angle_gamma   90.00
#
_symmetry.space_group_name_H-M   'P 1'
#
loop_
_entity.id
_entity.type
_entity.pdbx_description
1 polymer ?
#
loop_
_entity_poly.entity_id
_entity_poly.type
_entity_poly.pdbx_seq_one_letter_code
_entity_poly.pdbx_strand_id
1 'polypeptide(L)'
;MLLLGIILVGISPLLSAFALGDEDRLLVDISLSTMLCCGLFLGSFTAASNLGDEIRRRTVMVLLTKPVSRTTVLLGKFTGIAFSLTIAQLSWMATLLLALRHRTIHAHYVEDQAPVLWLSIAAIAVALIHAAHAHRRGRSFPATLSRNCACTLVLAALIAWSWAPDGSFRLPWTVLDSNVIWAMVLVHEGVLILSAVALAASTRLPAPATIALSLATLLCGVIVGSLTRGTFWSRWIPDLQRLWISDGLIRGGEISLATVVWASLWALLILSAVLSLGAALFARRDVS
;
A
#
# COMPACT_ATOMS: atom_id res chain seq x y z
N MET A 1 -8.69 -0.81 9.05
CA MET A 1 -7.83 -1.19 7.91
C MET A 1 -6.35 -1.12 8.24
N LEU A 2 -5.79 0.01 8.72
CA LEU A 2 -4.36 0.07 9.08
C LEU A 2 -3.91 -1.03 10.07
N LEU A 3 -4.53 -1.11 11.24
CA LEU A 3 -4.19 -2.12 12.26
C LEU A 3 -4.45 -3.54 11.75
N LEU A 4 -5.54 -3.75 11.00
CA LEU A 4 -5.86 -5.04 10.39
C LEU A 4 -4.73 -5.50 9.45
N GLY A 5 -4.22 -4.61 8.59
CA GLY A 5 -3.10 -4.93 7.71
C GLY A 5 -1.81 -5.22 8.49
N ILE A 6 -1.52 -4.48 9.57
CA ILE A 6 -0.37 -4.77 10.45
C ILE A 6 -0.50 -6.16 11.08
N ILE A 7 -1.68 -6.52 11.58
CA ILE A 7 -1.94 -7.82 12.20
C ILE A 7 -1.81 -8.95 11.17
N LEU A 8 -2.44 -8.81 10.00
CA LEU A 8 -2.40 -9.83 8.95
C LEU A 8 -0.98 -10.04 8.41
N VAL A 9 -0.23 -8.97 8.16
CA VAL A 9 1.19 -9.06 7.75
C VAL A 9 2.04 -9.63 8.89
N GLY A 10 1.79 -9.26 10.14
CA GLY A 10 2.52 -9.77 11.31
C GLY A 10 2.27 -11.24 11.59
N ILE A 11 1.10 -11.78 11.22
CA ILE A 11 0.77 -13.22 11.34
C ILE A 11 1.30 -14.04 10.16
N SER A 12 1.68 -13.41 9.04
CA SER A 12 2.16 -14.10 7.84
C SER A 12 3.30 -15.12 8.07
N PRO A 13 4.26 -14.93 9.01
CA PRO A 13 5.28 -15.95 9.28
C PRO A 13 4.68 -17.27 9.79
N LEU A 14 3.60 -17.20 10.59
CA LEU A 14 2.91 -18.39 11.11
C LEU A 14 2.21 -19.16 10.00
N LEU A 15 1.66 -18.46 9.01
CA LEU A 15 1.01 -19.08 7.85
C LEU A 15 2.02 -19.71 6.90
N SER A 16 3.17 -19.05 6.73
CA SER A 16 4.23 -19.51 5.83
C SER A 16 5.01 -20.71 6.39
N ALA A 17 5.05 -20.90 7.71
CA ALA A 17 5.67 -22.08 8.34
C ALA A 17 5.06 -23.43 7.90
N PHE A 18 3.85 -23.43 7.31
CA PHE A 18 3.23 -24.64 6.76
C PHE A 18 3.72 -25.01 5.35
N ALA A 19 4.52 -24.16 4.69
CA ALA A 19 4.99 -24.39 3.33
C ALA A 19 6.39 -25.01 3.32
N LEU A 20 6.48 -26.34 3.26
CA LEU A 20 7.76 -27.06 3.23
C LEU A 20 8.62 -26.63 2.02
N GLY A 21 9.66 -25.81 2.25
CA GLY A 21 10.75 -25.54 1.31
C GLY A 21 10.76 -24.19 0.57
N ASP A 22 9.66 -23.43 0.55
CA ASP A 22 9.55 -22.14 -0.18
C ASP A 22 8.99 -21.01 0.70
N GLU A 23 9.35 -21.06 1.97
CA GLU A 23 8.63 -20.32 3.00
C GLU A 23 8.78 -18.78 2.89
N ASP A 24 9.99 -18.27 2.62
CA ASP A 24 10.24 -16.83 2.49
C ASP A 24 9.46 -16.22 1.33
N ARG A 25 9.40 -16.93 0.20
CA ARG A 25 8.64 -16.53 -0.98
C ARG A 25 7.15 -16.47 -0.70
N LEU A 26 6.62 -17.47 0.00
CA LEU A 26 5.22 -17.48 0.40
C LEU A 26 4.88 -16.36 1.41
N LEU A 27 5.78 -16.08 2.36
CA LEU A 27 5.61 -14.99 3.33
C LEU A 27 5.49 -13.64 2.62
N VAL A 28 6.40 -13.37 1.67
CA VAL A 28 6.37 -12.15 0.85
C VAL A 28 5.08 -12.08 0.04
N ASP A 29 4.68 -13.14 -0.66
CA ASP A 29 3.49 -13.14 -1.50
C ASP A 29 2.18 -12.92 -0.71
N ILE A 30 2.01 -13.60 0.42
CA ILE A 30 0.87 -13.41 1.33
C ILE A 30 0.84 -11.97 1.86
N SER A 31 2.00 -11.43 2.22
CA SER A 31 2.10 -10.08 2.79
C SER A 31 1.82 -9.00 1.75
N LEU A 32 2.37 -9.12 0.54
CA LEU A 32 2.06 -8.23 -0.58
C LEU A 32 0.56 -8.29 -0.93
N SER A 33 -0.06 -9.48 -0.86
CA SER A 33 -1.50 -9.67 -1.16
C SER A 33 -2.36 -8.98 -0.12
N THR A 34 -1.94 -9.10 1.14
CA THR A 34 -2.56 -8.42 2.27
C THR A 34 -2.45 -6.90 2.13
N MET A 35 -1.28 -6.38 1.76
CA MET A 35 -1.07 -4.94 1.55
C MET A 35 -1.93 -4.40 0.41
N LEU A 36 -1.99 -5.10 -0.72
CA LEU A 36 -2.83 -4.72 -1.85
C LEU A 36 -4.31 -4.68 -1.46
N CYS A 37 -4.79 -5.72 -0.78
CA CYS A 37 -6.18 -5.84 -0.34
C CYS A 37 -6.54 -4.75 0.68
N CYS A 38 -5.75 -4.61 1.75
CA CYS A 38 -5.97 -3.58 2.76
C CYS A 38 -5.87 -2.16 2.17
N GLY A 39 -4.93 -1.95 1.25
CA GLY A 39 -4.75 -0.69 0.53
C GLY A 39 -5.94 -0.36 -0.38
N LEU A 40 -6.48 -1.33 -1.11
CA LEU A 40 -7.69 -1.17 -1.93
C LEU A 40 -8.87 -0.71 -1.08
N PHE A 41 -9.15 -1.39 0.03
CA PHE A 41 -10.29 -1.03 0.89
C PHE A 41 -10.07 0.30 1.60
N LEU A 42 -8.86 0.57 2.11
CA LEU A 42 -8.55 1.85 2.74
C LEU A 42 -8.65 3.00 1.73
N GLY A 43 -8.11 2.84 0.53
CA GLY A 43 -8.10 3.85 -0.51
C GLY A 43 -9.50 4.12 -1.07
N SER A 44 -10.24 3.08 -1.41
CA SER A 44 -11.60 3.20 -1.94
C SER A 44 -12.57 3.82 -0.94
N PHE A 45 -12.50 3.44 0.34
CA PHE A 45 -13.33 4.03 1.39
C PHE A 45 -12.96 5.50 1.65
N THR A 46 -11.65 5.82 1.65
CA THR A 46 -11.18 7.20 1.83
C THR A 46 -11.61 8.08 0.66
N ALA A 47 -11.53 7.58 -0.58
CA ALA A 47 -12.00 8.29 -1.77
C ALA A 47 -13.52 8.52 -1.75
N ALA A 48 -14.30 7.48 -1.43
CA ALA A 48 -15.75 7.55 -1.36
C ALA A 48 -16.24 8.54 -0.30
N SER A 49 -15.62 8.57 0.88
CA SER A 49 -16.00 9.47 1.97
C SER A 49 -15.50 10.92 1.78
N ASN A 50 -14.34 11.15 1.16
CA ASN A 50 -13.83 12.51 0.97
C ASN A 50 -14.49 13.28 -0.17
N LEU A 51 -14.83 12.62 -1.29
CA LEU A 51 -15.45 13.31 -2.43
C LEU A 51 -16.91 12.93 -2.60
N GLY A 52 -17.23 11.64 -2.52
CA GLY A 52 -18.61 11.15 -2.69
C GLY A 52 -19.58 11.71 -1.66
N ASP A 53 -19.16 11.86 -0.40
CA ASP A 53 -20.01 12.40 0.66
C ASP A 53 -20.15 13.92 0.59
N GLU A 54 -19.09 14.64 0.23
CA GLU A 54 -19.15 16.08 0.07
C GLU A 54 -20.02 16.49 -1.13
N ILE A 55 -19.96 15.75 -2.24
CA ILE A 55 -20.85 15.96 -3.39
C ILE A 55 -22.30 15.73 -2.97
N ARG A 56 -22.57 14.66 -2.22
CA ARG A 56 -23.91 14.32 -1.75
C ARG A 56 -24.47 15.33 -0.74
N ARG A 57 -23.62 15.87 0.13
CA ARG A 57 -23.98 16.91 1.12
C ARG A 57 -23.99 18.32 0.52
N ARG A 58 -23.73 18.47 -0.79
CA ARG A 58 -23.60 19.76 -1.51
C ARG A 58 -22.53 20.71 -0.93
N THR A 59 -21.64 20.23 -0.06
CA THR A 59 -20.61 21.07 0.56
C THR A 59 -19.48 21.41 -0.42
N VAL A 60 -19.25 20.57 -1.44
CA VAL A 60 -18.30 20.89 -2.54
C VAL A 60 -18.69 22.19 -3.26
N MET A 61 -19.98 22.49 -3.39
CA MET A 61 -20.44 23.70 -4.09
C MET A 61 -19.92 24.97 -3.42
N VAL A 62 -19.80 24.99 -2.08
CA VAL A 62 -19.26 26.13 -1.33
C VAL A 62 -17.80 26.37 -1.72
N LEU A 63 -17.02 25.32 -1.98
CA LEU A 63 -15.63 25.45 -2.41
C LEU A 63 -15.50 25.97 -3.84
N LEU A 64 -16.45 25.61 -4.71
CA LEU A 64 -16.49 26.02 -6.13
C LEU A 64 -16.96 27.47 -6.34
N THR A 65 -17.41 28.17 -5.29
CA THR A 65 -17.67 29.62 -5.35
C THR A 65 -16.38 30.44 -5.40
N LYS A 66 -15.24 29.84 -5.02
CA LYS A 66 -13.91 30.41 -5.21
C LYS A 66 -13.41 30.07 -6.62
N PRO A 67 -12.56 30.89 -7.25
CA PRO A 67 -12.05 30.67 -8.60
C PRO A 67 -11.01 29.52 -8.65
N VAL A 68 -11.40 28.33 -8.20
CA VAL A 68 -10.58 27.13 -8.14
C VAL A 68 -11.10 26.16 -9.18
N SER A 69 -10.21 25.69 -10.06
CA SER A 69 -10.61 24.72 -11.08
C SER A 69 -11.04 23.40 -10.45
N ARG A 70 -12.04 22.74 -11.05
CA ARG A 70 -12.51 21.41 -10.65
C ARG A 70 -11.38 20.37 -10.65
N THR A 71 -10.44 20.49 -11.59
CA THR A 71 -9.24 19.65 -11.69
C THR A 71 -8.32 19.84 -10.49
N THR A 72 -8.10 21.08 -10.04
CA THR A 72 -7.28 21.38 -8.86
C THR A 72 -7.88 20.78 -7.59
N VAL A 73 -9.21 20.82 -7.43
CA VAL A 73 -9.90 20.18 -6.30
C VAL A 73 -9.70 18.67 -6.32
N LEU A 74 -9.86 18.03 -7.47
CA LEU A 74 -9.69 16.59 -7.61
C LEU A 74 -8.26 16.15 -7.33
N LEU A 75 -7.27 16.85 -7.90
CA LEU A 75 -5.85 16.56 -7.68
C LEU A 75 -5.45 16.77 -6.22
N GLY A 76 -5.93 17.84 -5.57
CA GLY A 76 -5.68 18.07 -4.14
C GLY A 76 -6.29 16.98 -3.24
N LYS A 77 -7.46 16.45 -3.59
CA LYS A 77 -8.04 15.30 -2.88
C LYS A 77 -7.24 14.03 -3.13
N PHE A 78 -6.81 13.79 -4.37
CA PHE A 78 -5.98 12.65 -4.69
C PHE A 78 -4.65 12.69 -3.93
N THR A 79 -3.95 13.82 -3.88
CA THR A 79 -2.67 13.93 -3.15
C THR A 79 -2.84 13.69 -1.65
N GLY A 80 -3.94 14.16 -1.04
CA GLY A 80 -4.28 13.85 0.34
C GLY A 80 -4.54 12.35 0.59
N ILE A 81 -5.29 11.70 -0.32
CA ILE A 81 -5.55 10.26 -0.27
C ILE A 81 -4.24 9.47 -0.45
N ALA A 82 -3.43 9.83 -1.45
CA ALA A 82 -2.15 9.21 -1.74
C ALA A 82 -1.21 9.32 -0.54
N PHE A 83 -1.07 10.50 0.07
CA PHE A 83 -0.24 10.70 1.26
C PHE A 83 -0.71 9.83 2.45
N SER A 84 -2.01 9.78 2.71
CA SER A 84 -2.58 8.92 3.75
C SER A 84 -2.28 7.44 3.51
N LEU A 85 -2.42 6.99 2.25
CA LEU A 85 -2.11 5.63 1.84
C LEU A 85 -0.62 5.32 1.94
N THR A 86 0.26 6.25 1.60
CA THR A 86 1.71 6.08 1.74
C THR A 86 2.11 5.89 3.21
N ILE A 87 1.53 6.65 4.14
CA ILE A 87 1.79 6.45 5.59
C ILE A 87 1.33 5.05 6.05
N ALA A 88 0.15 4.61 5.62
CA ALA A 88 -0.33 3.27 5.92
C ALA A 88 0.57 2.18 5.31
N GLN A 89 0.98 2.35 4.06
CA GLN A 89 1.85 1.42 3.34
C GLN A 89 3.23 1.32 4.00
N LEU A 90 3.83 2.44 4.40
CA LEU A 90 5.11 2.44 5.12
C LEU A 90 5.03 1.62 6.42
N SER A 91 3.90 1.68 7.12
CA SER A 91 3.66 0.86 8.31
C SER A 91 3.68 -0.63 7.97
N TRP A 92 2.96 -1.04 6.91
CA TRP A 92 2.89 -2.45 6.50
C TRP A 92 4.22 -2.95 5.91
N MET A 93 4.93 -2.14 5.13
CA MET A 93 6.26 -2.44 4.61
C MET A 93 7.24 -2.71 5.76
N ALA A 94 7.25 -1.85 6.77
CA ALA A 94 8.08 -2.04 7.95
C ALA A 94 7.69 -3.31 8.73
N THR A 95 6.39 -3.63 8.87
CA THR A 95 5.94 -4.89 9.46
C THR A 95 6.45 -6.10 8.68
N LEU A 96 6.41 -6.07 7.35
CA LEU A 96 6.93 -7.16 6.52
C LEU A 96 8.45 -7.31 6.66
N LEU A 97 9.20 -6.22 6.72
CA LEU A 97 10.65 -6.28 6.97
C LEU A 97 10.98 -6.87 8.34
N LEU A 98 10.20 -6.54 9.37
CA LEU A 98 10.31 -7.16 10.69
C LEU A 98 9.93 -8.65 10.66
N ALA A 99 8.89 -9.01 9.92
CA ALA A 99 8.44 -10.40 9.76
C ALA A 99 9.51 -11.26 9.05
N LEU A 100 10.13 -10.74 8.00
CA LEU A 100 11.24 -11.39 7.30
C LEU A 100 12.44 -11.58 8.23
N ARG A 101 12.84 -10.54 8.97
CA ARG A 101 13.96 -10.65 9.92
C ARG A 101 13.67 -11.68 11.02
N HIS A 102 12.46 -11.69 11.58
CA HIS A 102 12.08 -12.66 12.60
C HIS A 102 12.23 -14.11 12.11
N ARG A 103 11.88 -14.37 10.85
CA ARG A 103 11.93 -15.71 10.29
C ARG A 103 13.34 -16.19 9.94
N THR A 104 14.19 -15.31 9.42
CA THR A 104 15.60 -15.64 9.16
C THR A 104 16.33 -16.19 10.40
N ILE A 105 15.87 -15.79 11.60
CA ILE A 105 16.41 -16.23 12.90
C ILE A 105 15.88 -17.61 13.30
N HIS A 106 14.65 -18.00 12.97
CA HIS A 106 14.12 -19.32 13.33
C HIS A 106 14.64 -20.44 12.41
N ALA A 107 14.98 -20.11 11.16
CA ALA A 107 15.52 -21.08 10.20
C ALA A 107 16.97 -21.51 10.51
N HIS A 108 17.72 -20.68 11.24
CA HIS A 108 19.07 -20.98 11.68
C HIS A 108 19.07 -20.96 13.21
N TYR A 109 19.23 -22.11 13.89
CA TYR A 109 19.27 -22.26 15.35
C TYR A 109 20.41 -21.45 16.01
N VAL A 110 20.35 -20.12 15.94
CA VAL A 110 21.30 -19.17 16.51
C VAL A 110 20.50 -18.28 17.45
N GLU A 111 20.87 -18.29 18.73
CA GLU A 111 20.32 -17.41 19.75
C GLU A 111 20.75 -15.96 19.45
N ASP A 112 20.02 -15.31 18.54
CA ASP A 112 20.23 -13.89 18.25
C ASP A 112 19.54 -13.02 19.32
N GLN A 113 20.28 -12.04 19.82
CA GLN A 113 19.87 -11.08 20.85
C GLN A 113 18.97 -9.96 20.30
N ALA A 114 18.49 -10.05 19.07
CA ALA A 114 17.50 -9.14 18.52
C ALA A 114 16.08 -9.70 18.73
N PRO A 115 15.37 -9.35 19.83
CA PRO A 115 13.98 -9.73 19.96
C PRO A 115 13.11 -8.85 19.05
N VAL A 116 13.11 -9.15 17.76
CA VAL A 116 12.32 -8.47 16.73
C VAL A 116 10.83 -8.39 17.11
N LEU A 117 10.33 -9.44 17.77
CA LEU A 117 8.97 -9.48 18.32
C LEU A 117 8.77 -8.44 19.43
N TRP A 118 9.66 -8.37 20.41
CA TRP A 118 9.57 -7.35 21.47
C TRP A 118 9.70 -5.93 20.91
N LEU A 119 10.59 -5.72 19.93
CA LEU A 119 10.77 -4.43 19.28
C LEU A 119 9.51 -4.00 18.51
N SER A 120 8.89 -4.91 17.76
CA SER A 120 7.63 -4.64 17.04
C SER A 120 6.46 -4.37 17.99
N ILE A 121 6.31 -5.16 19.06
CA ILE A 121 5.29 -4.95 20.10
C ILE A 121 5.50 -3.59 20.78
N ALA A 122 6.74 -3.26 21.15
CA ALA A 122 7.08 -1.97 21.76
C ALA A 122 6.78 -0.81 20.81
N ALA A 123 7.11 -0.91 19.52
CA ALA A 123 6.83 0.11 18.52
C ALA A 123 5.32 0.38 18.36
N ILE A 124 4.49 -0.68 18.37
CA ILE A 124 3.03 -0.56 18.30
C ILE A 124 2.47 0.02 19.61
N ALA A 125 2.96 -0.43 20.76
CA ALA A 125 2.53 0.06 22.07
C ALA A 125 2.84 1.56 22.22
N VAL A 126 4.06 2.00 21.89
CA VAL A 126 4.44 3.42 21.88
C VAL A 126 3.56 4.23 20.94
N ALA A 127 3.29 3.71 19.73
CA ALA A 127 2.42 4.39 18.78
C ALA A 127 0.99 4.59 19.31
N LEU A 128 0.42 3.55 19.94
CA LEU A 128 -0.91 3.57 20.56
C LEU A 128 -0.97 4.50 21.76
N ILE A 129 -0.02 4.42 22.69
CA ILE A 129 0.04 5.27 23.89
C ILE A 129 0.15 6.74 23.47
N HIS A 130 1.06 7.06 22.55
CA HIS A 130 1.23 8.43 22.07
C HIS A 130 0.00 8.92 21.30
N ALA A 131 -0.67 8.08 20.51
CA ALA A 131 -1.90 8.42 19.81
C ALA A 131 -3.07 8.65 20.78
N ALA A 132 -3.21 7.82 21.81
CA ALA A 132 -4.23 7.97 22.85
C ALA A 132 -4.02 9.26 23.65
N HIS A 133 -2.77 9.59 24.00
CA HIS A 133 -2.43 10.83 24.68
C HIS A 133 -2.69 12.07 23.81
N ALA A 134 -2.32 12.01 22.53
CA ALA A 134 -2.60 13.08 21.58
C ALA A 134 -4.11 13.27 21.35
N HIS A 135 -4.89 12.19 21.39
CA HIS A 135 -6.34 12.24 21.27
C HIS A 135 -6.99 12.99 22.44
N ARG A 136 -6.49 12.79 23.67
CA ARG A 136 -6.91 13.56 24.85
C ARG A 136 -6.63 15.07 24.71
N ARG A 137 -5.68 15.47 23.85
CA ARG A 137 -5.37 16.88 23.53
C ARG A 137 -6.16 17.41 22.32
N GLY A 138 -7.23 16.72 21.89
CA GLY A 138 -8.10 17.15 20.80
C GLY A 138 -7.62 16.79 19.38
N ARG A 139 -6.54 16.01 19.23
CA ARG A 139 -6.09 15.55 17.90
C ARG A 139 -6.89 14.33 17.42
N SER A 140 -7.00 14.17 16.10
CA SER A 140 -7.64 12.98 15.52
C SER A 140 -6.82 11.73 15.82
N PHE A 141 -7.43 10.76 16.50
CA PHE A 141 -6.79 9.49 16.85
C PHE A 141 -6.29 8.72 15.61
N PRO A 142 -7.08 8.51 14.54
CA PRO A 142 -6.63 7.71 13.40
C PRO A 142 -5.42 8.29 12.66
N ALA A 143 -5.40 9.61 12.42
CA ALA A 143 -4.27 10.25 11.73
C ALA A 143 -2.99 10.23 12.59
N THR A 144 -3.13 10.45 13.90
CA THR A 144 -1.99 10.41 14.82
C THR A 144 -1.44 8.99 14.94
N LEU A 145 -2.33 8.00 15.08
CA LEU A 145 -1.95 6.59 15.15
C LEU A 145 -1.25 6.14 13.86
N SER A 146 -1.81 6.45 12.70
CA SER A 146 -1.23 6.07 11.40
C SER A 146 0.19 6.62 11.24
N ARG A 147 0.40 7.92 11.53
CA ARG A 147 1.72 8.54 11.50
C ARG A 147 2.67 7.91 12.52
N ASN A 148 2.21 7.71 13.76
CA ASN A 148 3.07 7.15 14.80
C ASN A 148 3.49 5.71 14.45
N CYS A 149 2.57 4.87 13.97
CA CYS A 149 2.88 3.51 13.53
C CYS A 149 3.90 3.52 12.39
N ALA A 150 3.73 4.39 11.39
CA ALA A 150 4.68 4.51 10.29
C ALA A 150 6.08 4.86 10.81
N CYS A 151 6.19 5.86 11.69
CA CYS A 151 7.48 6.25 12.26
C CYS A 151 8.08 5.15 13.14
N THR A 152 7.34 4.60 14.11
CA THR A 152 7.90 3.66 15.08
C THR A 152 8.21 2.30 14.48
N LEU A 153 7.38 1.79 13.56
CA LEU A 153 7.63 0.52 12.88
C LEU A 153 8.80 0.63 11.90
N VAL A 154 8.92 1.73 11.15
CA VAL A 154 10.08 1.96 10.28
C VAL A 154 11.36 2.04 11.10
N LEU A 155 11.34 2.79 12.22
CA LEU A 155 12.49 2.84 13.13
C LEU A 155 12.82 1.46 13.70
N ALA A 156 11.82 0.68 14.12
CA ALA A 156 12.00 -0.69 14.58
C ALA A 156 12.62 -1.57 13.49
N ALA A 157 12.15 -1.48 12.24
CA ALA A 157 12.71 -2.23 11.12
C ALA A 157 14.17 -1.84 10.86
N LEU A 158 14.49 -0.54 10.85
CA LEU A 158 15.86 -0.07 10.66
C LEU A 158 16.78 -0.58 11.78
N ILE A 159 16.35 -0.52 13.03
CA ILE A 159 17.10 -1.07 14.16
C ILE A 159 17.28 -2.59 14.00
N ALA A 160 16.21 -3.34 13.73
CA ALA A 160 16.28 -4.80 13.57
C ALA A 160 17.23 -5.24 12.44
N TRP A 161 17.30 -4.47 11.35
CA TRP A 161 18.17 -4.77 10.21
C TRP A 161 19.59 -4.17 10.34
N SER A 162 19.82 -3.25 11.27
CA SER A 162 21.15 -2.64 11.47
C SER A 162 22.07 -3.47 12.35
N TRP A 163 21.53 -4.36 13.18
CA TRP A 163 22.31 -5.27 14.02
C TRP A 163 22.26 -6.67 13.42
N ALA A 164 23.42 -7.25 13.16
CA ALA A 164 23.55 -8.65 12.75
C ALA A 164 23.61 -9.58 13.98
N PRO A 165 23.37 -10.90 13.81
CA PRO A 165 23.35 -11.85 14.93
C PRO A 165 24.68 -11.96 15.69
N ASP A 166 25.77 -11.57 15.05
CA ASP A 166 27.12 -11.49 15.62
C ASP A 166 27.34 -10.21 16.46
N GLY A 167 26.31 -9.37 16.62
CA GLY A 167 26.40 -8.07 17.29
C GLY A 167 27.08 -6.99 16.44
N SER A 168 27.48 -7.29 15.20
CA SER A 168 28.08 -6.30 14.31
C SER A 168 27.04 -5.33 13.77
N PHE A 169 27.41 -4.05 13.71
CA PHE A 169 26.60 -3.04 13.04
C PHE A 169 26.79 -3.15 11.52
N ARG A 170 25.69 -3.32 10.80
CA ARG A 170 25.65 -3.35 9.34
C ARG A 170 24.61 -2.35 8.84
N LEU A 171 24.85 -1.78 7.67
CA LEU A 171 23.90 -0.85 7.09
C LEU A 171 22.72 -1.65 6.51
N PRO A 172 21.45 -1.32 6.83
CA PRO A 172 20.29 -2.13 6.42
C PRO A 172 20.24 -2.44 4.91
N TRP A 173 20.58 -1.46 4.08
CA TRP A 173 20.56 -1.57 2.62
C TRP A 173 21.60 -2.54 2.04
N THR A 174 22.59 -2.96 2.83
CA THR A 174 23.60 -3.96 2.39
C THR A 174 23.13 -5.39 2.58
N VAL A 175 22.13 -5.61 3.45
CA VAL A 175 21.63 -6.95 3.82
C VAL A 175 20.22 -7.20 3.27
N LEU A 176 19.44 -6.14 3.05
CA LEU A 176 18.09 -6.22 2.50
C LEU A 176 18.09 -6.63 1.03
N ASP A 177 17.31 -7.67 0.70
CA ASP A 177 17.05 -8.03 -0.68
C ASP A 177 16.30 -6.89 -1.39
N SER A 178 16.94 -6.33 -2.42
CA SER A 178 16.38 -5.25 -3.23
C SER A 178 15.09 -5.65 -3.94
N ASN A 179 14.95 -6.94 -4.29
CA ASN A 179 13.75 -7.44 -4.98
C ASN A 179 12.49 -7.28 -4.12
N VAL A 180 12.62 -7.52 -2.81
CA VAL A 180 11.51 -7.37 -1.85
C VAL A 180 11.08 -5.91 -1.73
N ILE A 181 12.04 -4.98 -1.69
CA ILE A 181 11.76 -3.54 -1.63
C ILE A 181 11.03 -3.10 -2.91
N TRP A 182 11.50 -3.53 -4.08
CA TRP A 182 10.85 -3.20 -5.35
C TRP A 182 9.43 -3.77 -5.44
N ALA A 183 9.20 -5.00 -4.96
CA ALA A 183 7.87 -5.57 -4.93
C ALA A 183 6.90 -4.76 -4.04
N MET A 184 7.36 -4.30 -2.86
CA MET A 184 6.55 -3.44 -1.99
C MET A 184 6.19 -2.10 -2.65
N VAL A 185 7.14 -1.48 -3.36
CA VAL A 185 6.95 -0.21 -4.08
C VAL A 185 5.92 -0.39 -5.20
N LEU A 186 6.02 -1.43 -6.00
CA LEU A 186 5.08 -1.69 -7.10
C LEU A 186 3.67 -2.01 -6.59
N VAL A 187 3.54 -2.75 -5.48
CA VAL A 187 2.25 -2.94 -4.82
C VAL A 187 1.68 -1.61 -4.34
N HIS A 188 2.51 -0.70 -3.82
CA HIS A 188 2.05 0.64 -3.44
C HIS A 188 1.49 1.41 -4.63
N GLU A 189 2.18 1.40 -5.78
CA GLU A 189 1.70 2.01 -7.01
C GLU A 189 0.37 1.42 -7.47
N GLY A 190 0.20 0.10 -7.36
CA GLY A 190 -1.07 -0.58 -7.64
C GLY A 190 -2.22 -0.07 -6.76
N VAL A 191 -1.96 0.08 -5.45
CA VAL A 191 -2.91 0.67 -4.51
C VAL A 191 -3.25 2.13 -4.89
N LEU A 192 -2.26 2.93 -5.33
CA LEU A 192 -2.50 4.30 -5.78
C LEU A 192 -3.38 4.35 -7.03
N ILE A 193 -3.16 3.48 -8.02
CA ILE A 193 -4.02 3.37 -9.21
C ILE A 193 -5.46 3.04 -8.81
N LEU A 194 -5.65 2.02 -7.96
CA LEU A 194 -6.98 1.62 -7.50
C LEU A 194 -7.67 2.74 -6.71
N SER A 195 -6.91 3.52 -5.93
CA SER A 195 -7.44 4.70 -5.22
C SER A 195 -7.81 5.84 -6.16
N ALA A 196 -7.07 6.04 -7.26
CA ALA A 196 -7.42 7.01 -8.29
C ALA A 196 -8.68 6.59 -9.04
N VAL A 197 -8.84 5.30 -9.34
CA VAL A 197 -10.06 4.75 -9.93
C VAL A 197 -11.24 4.97 -9.00
N ALA A 198 -11.09 4.68 -7.71
CA ALA A 198 -12.12 4.93 -6.71
C ALA A 198 -12.46 6.43 -6.59
N LEU A 199 -11.48 7.32 -6.63
CA LEU A 199 -11.72 8.76 -6.60
C LEU A 199 -12.47 9.23 -7.85
N ALA A 200 -12.04 8.80 -9.04
CA ALA A 200 -12.73 9.11 -10.29
C ALA A 200 -14.18 8.58 -10.28
N ALA A 201 -14.39 7.36 -9.79
CA ALA A 201 -15.71 6.75 -9.64
C ALA A 201 -16.62 7.51 -8.67
N SER A 202 -16.06 7.97 -7.53
CA SER A 202 -16.81 8.73 -6.51
C SER A 202 -17.38 10.06 -7.01
N THR A 203 -16.89 10.55 -8.15
CA THR A 203 -17.45 11.76 -8.81
C THR A 203 -18.86 11.54 -9.33
N ARG A 204 -19.31 10.29 -9.53
CA ARG A 204 -20.62 9.94 -10.11
C ARG A 204 -21.36 8.84 -9.36
N LEU A 205 -20.63 7.92 -8.74
CA LEU A 205 -21.19 6.74 -8.11
C LEU A 205 -21.32 6.92 -6.59
N PRO A 206 -22.32 6.27 -5.95
CA PRO A 206 -22.38 6.20 -4.50
C PRO A 206 -21.23 5.37 -3.92
N ALA A 207 -21.00 5.47 -2.61
CA ALA A 207 -19.88 4.81 -1.94
C ALA A 207 -19.81 3.28 -2.17
N PRO A 208 -20.91 2.49 -2.07
CA PRO A 208 -20.85 1.05 -2.33
C PRO A 208 -20.44 0.72 -3.76
N ALA A 209 -20.96 1.46 -4.74
CA ALA A 209 -20.63 1.27 -6.16
C ALA A 209 -19.18 1.68 -6.48
N THR A 210 -18.64 2.68 -5.78
CA THR A 210 -17.24 3.11 -5.89
C THR A 210 -16.29 1.99 -5.43
N ILE A 211 -16.57 1.39 -4.28
CA ILE A 211 -15.78 0.27 -3.74
C ILE A 211 -15.90 -0.94 -4.68
N ALA A 212 -17.11 -1.29 -5.10
CA ALA A 212 -17.35 -2.38 -6.04
C ALA A 212 -16.58 -2.19 -7.35
N LEU A 213 -16.55 -0.98 -7.91
CA LEU A 213 -15.80 -0.69 -9.13
C LEU A 213 -14.28 -0.80 -8.93
N SER A 214 -13.75 -0.36 -7.78
CA SER A 214 -12.33 -0.54 -7.47
C SER A 214 -11.95 -2.01 -7.36
N LEU A 215 -12.80 -2.83 -6.73
CA LEU A 215 -12.61 -4.27 -6.63
C LEU A 215 -12.74 -4.95 -8.00
N ALA A 216 -13.74 -4.60 -8.79
CA ALA A 216 -13.91 -5.10 -10.15
C ALA A 216 -12.71 -4.74 -11.03
N THR A 217 -12.14 -3.54 -10.87
CA THR A 217 -10.93 -3.12 -11.60
C THR A 217 -9.73 -4.00 -11.25
N LEU A 218 -9.54 -4.32 -9.96
CA LEU A 218 -8.52 -5.27 -9.52
C LEU A 218 -8.72 -6.65 -10.17
N LEU A 219 -9.92 -7.22 -10.04
CA LEU A 219 -10.23 -8.56 -10.54
C LEU A 219 -10.09 -8.64 -12.06
N CYS A 220 -10.63 -7.66 -12.79
CA CYS A 220 -10.46 -7.56 -14.23
C CYS A 220 -8.99 -7.43 -14.62
N GLY A 221 -8.20 -6.62 -13.91
CA GLY A 221 -6.77 -6.49 -14.16
C GLY A 221 -6.03 -7.82 -14.01
N VAL A 222 -6.35 -8.60 -12.97
CA VAL A 222 -5.76 -9.93 -12.75
C VAL A 222 -6.18 -10.92 -13.84
N ILE A 223 -7.47 -10.99 -14.17
CA ILE A 223 -7.99 -11.92 -15.18
C ILE A 223 -7.42 -11.59 -16.56
N VAL A 224 -7.47 -10.32 -16.95
CA VAL A 224 -6.99 -9.86 -18.26
C VAL A 224 -5.49 -10.03 -18.38
N GLY A 225 -4.73 -9.71 -17.32
CA GLY A 225 -3.30 -9.99 -17.26
C GLY A 225 -3.00 -11.46 -17.51
N SER A 226 -3.68 -12.34 -16.78
CA SER A 226 -3.51 -13.80 -16.90
C SER A 226 -3.78 -14.30 -18.33
N LEU A 227 -4.88 -13.87 -18.94
CA LEU A 227 -5.29 -14.29 -20.29
C LEU A 227 -4.39 -13.74 -21.40
N THR A 228 -3.79 -12.57 -21.20
CA THR A 228 -3.00 -11.88 -22.24
C THR A 228 -1.51 -12.15 -22.13
N ARG A 229 -1.04 -12.88 -21.11
CA ARG A 229 0.37 -13.28 -20.95
C ARG A 229 0.90 -13.92 -22.23
N GLY A 230 2.06 -13.44 -22.70
CA GLY A 230 2.74 -13.96 -23.89
C GLY A 230 2.17 -13.48 -25.24
N THR A 231 1.09 -12.69 -25.26
CA THR A 231 0.54 -12.10 -26.49
C THR A 231 1.13 -10.72 -26.77
N PHE A 232 1.06 -10.24 -28.02
CA PHE A 232 1.50 -8.88 -28.36
C PHE A 232 0.71 -7.78 -27.60
N TRP A 233 -0.55 -8.08 -27.27
CA TRP A 233 -1.47 -7.17 -26.57
C TRP A 233 -1.09 -6.91 -25.12
N SER A 234 -0.30 -7.78 -24.49
CA SER A 234 0.19 -7.62 -23.10
C SER A 234 0.93 -6.30 -22.86
N ARG A 235 1.46 -5.67 -23.93
CA ARG A 235 2.13 -4.36 -23.84
C ARG A 235 1.16 -3.19 -23.71
N TRP A 236 -0.05 -3.30 -24.26
CA TRP A 236 -0.97 -2.19 -24.48
C TRP A 236 -2.17 -2.19 -23.53
N ILE A 237 -2.53 -3.34 -22.96
CA ILE A 237 -3.69 -3.47 -22.08
C ILE A 237 -3.30 -3.09 -20.64
N PRO A 238 -4.20 -2.43 -19.88
CA PRO A 238 -3.94 -2.17 -18.47
C PRO A 238 -3.86 -3.48 -17.66
N ASP A 239 -2.65 -3.96 -17.41
CA ASP A 239 -2.41 -5.20 -16.66
C ASP A 239 -1.85 -4.89 -15.26
N LEU A 240 -2.70 -5.02 -14.24
CA LEU A 240 -2.28 -4.87 -12.84
C LEU A 240 -1.32 -5.99 -12.38
N GLN A 241 -1.28 -7.14 -13.08
CA GLN A 241 -0.27 -8.17 -12.83
C GLN A 241 1.15 -7.68 -13.18
N ARG A 242 1.29 -6.63 -14.00
CA ARG A 242 2.60 -6.03 -14.27
C ARG A 242 3.25 -5.44 -13.01
N LEU A 243 2.44 -4.96 -12.07
CA LEU A 243 2.92 -4.46 -10.77
C LEU A 243 3.11 -5.59 -9.75
N TRP A 244 2.70 -6.81 -10.11
CA TRP A 244 2.75 -7.99 -9.27
C TRP A 244 3.97 -8.86 -9.61
N ILE A 245 5.16 -8.43 -9.17
CA ILE A 245 6.42 -9.14 -9.48
C ILE A 245 6.69 -10.32 -8.53
N SER A 246 5.80 -10.64 -7.57
CA SER A 246 6.02 -11.78 -6.67
C SER A 246 6.19 -13.10 -7.43
N ASP A 247 5.49 -13.30 -8.56
CA ASP A 247 5.67 -14.44 -9.46
C ASP A 247 7.14 -14.62 -9.92
N GLY A 248 7.85 -13.51 -10.15
CA GLY A 248 9.26 -13.49 -10.54
C GLY A 248 10.20 -13.83 -9.37
N LEU A 249 9.91 -13.30 -8.18
CA LEU A 249 10.61 -13.63 -6.93
C LEU A 249 10.46 -15.11 -6.57
N ILE A 250 9.25 -15.66 -6.72
CA ILE A 250 8.95 -17.08 -6.43
C ILE A 250 9.73 -18.01 -7.37
N ARG A 251 9.97 -17.60 -8.61
CA ARG A 251 10.74 -18.38 -9.59
C ARG A 251 12.26 -18.20 -9.45
N GLY A 252 12.73 -17.38 -8.50
CA GLY A 252 14.15 -17.09 -8.31
C GLY A 252 14.77 -16.20 -9.39
N GLY A 253 13.95 -15.47 -10.15
CA GLY A 253 14.44 -14.49 -11.12
C GLY A 253 14.86 -13.20 -10.42
N GLU A 254 16.01 -12.64 -10.82
CA GLU A 254 16.41 -11.30 -10.39
C GLU A 254 15.53 -10.25 -11.06
N ILE A 255 15.02 -9.29 -10.27
CA ILE A 255 14.25 -8.18 -10.81
C ILE A 255 15.23 -7.13 -11.32
N SER A 256 15.37 -7.04 -12.65
CA SER A 256 16.13 -5.95 -13.25
C SER A 256 15.51 -4.59 -12.91
N LEU A 257 16.36 -3.62 -12.54
CA LEU A 257 15.95 -2.23 -12.33
C LEU A 257 15.18 -1.67 -13.53
N ALA A 258 15.53 -2.08 -14.75
CA ALA A 258 14.83 -1.66 -15.97
C ALA A 258 13.36 -2.11 -15.97
N THR A 259 13.06 -3.31 -15.48
CA THR A 259 11.69 -3.83 -15.37
C THR A 259 10.89 -3.02 -14.36
N VAL A 260 11.48 -2.69 -13.21
CA VAL A 260 10.83 -1.87 -12.18
C VAL A 260 10.53 -0.48 -12.71
N VAL A 261 11.52 0.19 -13.31
CA VAL A 261 11.35 1.53 -13.88
C VAL A 261 10.26 1.54 -14.95
N TRP A 262 10.23 0.52 -15.81
CA TRP A 262 9.20 0.40 -16.84
C TRP A 262 7.80 0.20 -16.24
N ALA A 263 7.68 -0.63 -15.20
CA ALA A 263 6.43 -0.84 -14.47
C ALA A 263 5.95 0.45 -13.79
N SER A 264 6.85 1.20 -13.15
CA SER A 264 6.55 2.49 -12.53
C SER A 264 6.15 3.58 -13.52
N LEU A 265 6.83 3.67 -14.67
CA LEU A 265 6.44 4.59 -15.74
C LEU A 265 5.04 4.26 -16.27
N TRP A 266 4.77 2.97 -16.49
CA TRP A 266 3.43 2.52 -16.87
C TRP A 266 2.39 2.85 -15.80
N ALA A 267 2.71 2.67 -14.51
CA ALA A 267 1.80 3.00 -13.41
C ALA A 267 1.47 4.50 -13.39
N LEU A 268 2.47 5.37 -13.56
CA LEU A 268 2.30 6.82 -13.64
C LEU A 268 1.42 7.25 -14.83
N LEU A 269 1.57 6.60 -15.98
CA LEU A 269 0.73 6.84 -17.15
C LEU A 269 -0.73 6.46 -16.90
N ILE A 270 -0.97 5.27 -16.34
CA ILE A 270 -2.32 4.82 -15.97
C ILE A 270 -2.93 5.74 -14.91
N LEU A 271 -2.16 6.11 -13.88
CA LEU A 271 -2.60 7.02 -12.84
C LEU A 271 -3.02 8.38 -13.42
N SER A 272 -2.20 8.95 -14.30
CA SER A 272 -2.47 10.21 -14.99
C SER A 272 -3.71 10.13 -15.88
N ALA A 273 -3.88 9.02 -16.61
CA ALA A 273 -5.05 8.79 -17.46
C ALA A 273 -6.34 8.69 -16.63
N VAL A 274 -6.33 7.94 -15.52
CA VAL A 274 -7.47 7.78 -14.62
C VAL A 274 -7.84 9.10 -13.95
N LEU A 275 -6.86 9.88 -13.49
CA LEU A 275 -7.10 11.19 -12.89
C LEU A 275 -7.64 12.19 -13.91
N SER A 276 -7.13 12.16 -15.15
CA SER A 276 -7.64 12.99 -16.25
C SER A 276 -9.09 12.63 -16.60
N LEU A 277 -9.41 11.33 -16.63
CA LEU A 277 -10.79 10.86 -16.80
C LEU A 277 -11.68 11.32 -15.66
N GLY A 278 -11.23 11.19 -14.41
CA GLY A 278 -11.94 11.69 -13.23
C GLY A 278 -12.22 13.19 -13.31
N ALA A 279 -11.24 13.99 -13.76
CA ALA A 279 -11.39 15.43 -13.94
C ALA A 279 -12.42 15.76 -15.03
N ALA A 280 -12.39 15.05 -16.16
CA ALA A 280 -13.37 15.21 -17.24
C ALA A 280 -14.79 14.81 -16.80
N LEU A 281 -14.94 13.72 -16.06
CA LEU A 281 -16.21 13.26 -15.52
C LEU A 281 -16.81 14.25 -14.52
N PHE A 282 -15.96 14.87 -13.69
CA PHE A 282 -16.32 15.88 -12.71
C PHE A 282 -16.64 17.24 -13.34
N ALA A 283 -15.97 17.60 -14.44
CA ALA A 283 -16.27 18.82 -15.20
C ALA A 283 -17.66 18.80 -15.84
N ARG A 284 -18.08 17.65 -16.38
CA ARG A 284 -19.39 17.46 -17.04
C ARG A 284 -20.57 17.23 -16.08
N ARG A 285 -20.34 17.23 -14.76
CA ARG A 285 -21.43 17.08 -13.80
C ARG A 285 -22.10 18.45 -13.65
N ASP A 286 -23.30 18.57 -14.21
CA ASP A 286 -24.21 19.67 -13.92
C ASP A 286 -24.64 19.54 -12.47
N VAL A 287 -24.27 20.55 -11.67
CA VAL A 287 -24.58 20.58 -10.25
C VAL A 287 -25.79 21.47 -10.06
N SER A 288 -26.94 21.03 -10.58
CA SER A 288 -28.26 21.65 -10.38
C SER A 288 -29.00 20.99 -9.23
#